data_AF-A0A6L8ELD2-F1
#
_entry.id   AF-A0A6L8ELD2-F1
#
_cell.length_a   1.000
_cell.length_b   1.000
_cell.length_c   1.000
_cell.angle_alpha   90.00
_cell.angle_beta   90.00
_cell.angle_gamma   90.00
#
_symmetry.space_group_name_H-M   'P 1'
#
loop_
_entity.id
_entity.type
_entity.pdbx_description
1 polymer ?
#
loop_
_entity_poly.entity_id
_entity_poly.type
_entity_poly.pdbx_seq_one_letter_code
_entity_poly.pdbx_strand_id
1 'polypeptide(L)'
;MQTEATQVNQNVRYEPDERLSPSLTLGLGFQYAALIVGGIVLTPAIIVRAAGESEIYLTWAVFAALAVSGFTTVIQAVRVGRVGSGYPLLMGTSGAFIAVSVTALAEGGPAMLATLVIISSLFQFALSEHLALFRRLITPAVAGTVIMLISVTIMPIAFDMLTQVPAGTPAAAAPACAITTFAATLVLIFCATGVLRLWAPMLGVLIGCFVAAGFGLYDVNRVLEASWIGLPDVGSWPGFDLEFGIVFWTLLPAFIFVTLVGAIETIGDAVAIQKVAWREPRATDFRTVQGAVAADGVGNLLSGLAGTVPNTTYSSSIALAEITGVAARRAGACVGVLFLIMAFLPRLISLFLA
;
A
#
# COMPACT_ATOMS: atom_id res chain seq x y z
N MET A 1 44.54 10.62 -7.20
CA MET A 1 43.34 9.80 -7.41
C MET A 1 43.30 8.78 -6.29
N GLN A 2 42.58 9.10 -5.22
CA GLN A 2 42.38 8.18 -4.09
C GLN A 2 41.31 7.18 -4.53
N THR A 3 41.67 5.90 -4.57
CA THR A 3 40.75 4.79 -4.73
C THR A 3 39.81 4.80 -3.53
N GLU A 4 38.57 5.30 -3.70
CA GLU A 4 37.51 5.07 -2.72
C GLU A 4 37.36 3.56 -2.58
N ALA A 5 37.87 3.01 -1.47
CA ALA A 5 37.64 1.62 -1.12
C ALA A 5 36.13 1.41 -1.11
N THR A 6 35.63 0.64 -2.07
CA THR A 6 34.21 0.34 -2.23
C THR A 6 33.77 -0.37 -0.96
N GLN A 7 33.11 0.35 -0.04
CA GLN A 7 32.70 -0.20 1.25
C GLN A 7 31.67 -1.30 0.99
N VAL A 8 32.05 -2.54 1.25
CA VAL A 8 31.16 -3.71 1.20
C VAL A 8 30.11 -3.55 2.29
N ASN A 9 28.84 -3.57 1.90
CA ASN A 9 27.70 -3.53 2.80
C ASN A 9 27.58 -4.86 3.56
N GLN A 10 28.12 -4.88 4.77
CA GLN A 10 28.12 -6.06 5.64
C GLN A 10 26.75 -6.42 6.20
N ASN A 11 25.75 -5.55 6.06
CA ASN A 11 24.39 -5.82 6.55
C ASN A 11 23.61 -6.74 5.61
N VAL A 12 23.99 -6.87 4.33
CA VAL A 12 23.28 -7.72 3.36
C VAL A 12 23.61 -9.20 3.59
N ARG A 13 22.64 -9.90 4.18
CA ARG A 13 22.69 -11.35 4.43
C ARG A 13 22.32 -12.13 3.18
N TYR A 14 21.27 -11.72 2.47
CA TYR A 14 20.76 -12.37 1.27
C TYR A 14 20.54 -11.39 0.13
N GLU A 15 21.23 -11.59 -0.98
CA GLU A 15 21.08 -10.82 -2.23
C GLU A 15 19.81 -11.23 -3.01
N PRO A 16 19.34 -10.43 -3.99
CA PRO A 16 18.09 -10.68 -4.73
C PRO A 16 17.93 -12.08 -5.31
N ASP A 17 19.01 -12.63 -5.85
CA ASP A 17 19.01 -13.92 -6.54
C ASP A 17 19.31 -15.12 -5.61
N GLU A 18 19.73 -14.85 -4.37
CA GLU A 18 20.10 -15.89 -3.42
C GLU A 18 18.87 -16.66 -2.89
N ARG A 19 19.09 -17.95 -2.59
CA ARG A 19 18.02 -18.83 -2.10
C ARG A 19 17.96 -18.75 -0.59
N LEU A 20 16.81 -18.35 -0.08
CA LEU A 20 16.44 -18.49 1.32
C LEU A 20 16.01 -19.93 1.61
N SER A 21 16.24 -20.40 2.83
CA SER A 21 15.62 -21.64 3.31
C SER A 21 14.09 -21.46 3.35
N PRO A 22 13.29 -22.53 3.14
CA PRO A 22 11.83 -22.40 3.12
C PRO A 22 11.25 -21.85 4.42
N SER A 23 11.80 -22.25 5.57
CA SER A 23 11.36 -21.78 6.89
C SER A 23 11.65 -20.29 7.09
N LEU A 24 12.83 -19.81 6.69
CA LEU A 24 13.17 -18.39 6.75
C LEU A 24 12.33 -17.56 5.78
N THR A 25 12.07 -18.10 4.58
CA THR A 25 11.20 -17.46 3.58
C THR A 25 9.80 -17.27 4.15
N LEU A 26 9.24 -18.30 4.76
CA LEU A 26 7.90 -18.25 5.34
C LEU A 26 7.84 -17.32 6.55
N GLY A 27 8.84 -17.38 7.45
CA GLY A 27 8.90 -16.52 8.64
C GLY A 27 9.01 -15.04 8.29
N LEU A 28 9.93 -14.68 7.39
CA LEU A 28 10.08 -13.30 6.92
C LEU A 28 8.88 -12.85 6.07
N GLY A 29 8.35 -13.73 5.22
CA GLY A 29 7.15 -13.46 4.44
C GLY A 29 5.97 -13.12 5.33
N PHE A 30 5.73 -13.89 6.40
CA PHE A 30 4.69 -13.60 7.36
C PHE A 30 4.91 -12.27 8.09
N GLN A 31 6.14 -12.01 8.55
CA GLN A 31 6.48 -10.75 9.20
C GLN A 31 6.23 -9.54 8.28
N TYR A 32 6.66 -9.62 7.03
CA TYR A 32 6.54 -8.53 6.06
C TYR A 32 5.08 -8.31 5.67
N ALA A 33 4.33 -9.40 5.47
CA ALA A 33 2.90 -9.33 5.21
C ALA A 33 2.16 -8.67 6.38
N ALA A 34 2.43 -9.09 7.62
CA ALA A 34 1.79 -8.53 8.82
C ALA A 34 2.02 -7.01 8.98
N LEU A 35 3.22 -6.53 8.63
CA LEU A 35 3.56 -5.11 8.73
C LEU A 35 2.82 -4.22 7.72
N ILE A 36 2.45 -4.77 6.57
CA ILE A 36 1.91 -3.99 5.44
C ILE A 36 0.41 -4.20 5.26
N VAL A 37 -0.12 -5.37 5.64
CA VAL A 37 -1.54 -5.73 5.46
C VAL A 37 -2.50 -4.69 6.05
N GLY A 38 -2.12 -4.08 7.18
CA GLY A 38 -2.90 -3.00 7.79
C GLY A 38 -3.09 -1.82 6.85
N GLY A 39 -2.05 -1.37 6.15
CA GLY A 39 -2.16 -0.30 5.15
C GLY A 39 -3.06 -0.71 3.97
N ILE A 40 -2.91 -1.95 3.49
CA ILE A 40 -3.70 -2.48 2.37
C ILE A 40 -5.19 -2.52 2.68
N VAL A 41 -5.57 -2.86 3.92
CA VAL A 41 -6.97 -2.96 4.34
C VAL A 41 -7.54 -1.61 4.76
N LEU A 42 -6.77 -0.79 5.49
CA LEU A 42 -7.25 0.46 6.05
C LEU A 42 -7.44 1.55 4.99
N THR A 43 -6.62 1.60 3.93
CA THR A 43 -6.77 2.63 2.89
C THR A 43 -8.13 2.55 2.16
N PRO A 44 -8.59 1.40 1.62
CA PRO A 44 -9.95 1.28 1.12
C PRO A 44 -11.01 1.61 2.19
N ALA A 45 -10.81 1.18 3.44
CA ALA A 45 -11.74 1.47 4.52
C ALA A 45 -11.91 2.96 4.78
N ILE A 46 -10.82 3.71 4.81
CA ILE A 46 -10.83 5.17 4.94
C ILE A 46 -11.55 5.80 3.75
N ILE A 47 -11.20 5.39 2.53
CA ILE A 47 -11.74 5.98 1.30
C ILE A 47 -13.25 5.76 1.19
N VAL A 48 -13.71 4.53 1.39
CA VAL A 48 -15.13 4.14 1.27
C VAL A 48 -15.97 4.78 2.37
N ARG A 49 -15.51 4.75 3.63
CA ARG A 49 -16.25 5.35 4.75
C ARG A 49 -16.30 6.87 4.66
N ALA A 50 -15.20 7.52 4.30
CA ALA A 50 -15.17 8.98 4.14
C ALA A 50 -16.06 9.46 2.97
N ALA A 51 -16.26 8.62 1.95
CA ALA A 51 -17.20 8.90 0.86
C ALA A 51 -18.67 8.60 1.22
N GLY A 52 -18.95 7.99 2.37
CA GLY A 52 -20.30 7.59 2.77
C GLY A 52 -20.84 6.37 1.98
N GLU A 53 -19.96 5.57 1.41
CA GLU A 53 -20.31 4.40 0.60
C GLU A 53 -20.65 3.16 1.45
N SER A 54 -21.31 2.18 0.82
CA SER A 54 -21.84 1.02 1.55
C SER A 54 -20.76 0.07 2.11
N GLU A 55 -21.04 -0.54 3.26
CA GLU A 55 -20.16 -1.58 3.87
C GLU A 55 -20.09 -2.86 3.01
N ILE A 56 -21.07 -3.08 2.12
CA ILE A 56 -21.06 -4.15 1.12
C ILE A 56 -19.92 -3.89 0.12
N TYR A 57 -19.89 -2.70 -0.47
CA TYR A 57 -18.81 -2.29 -1.36
C TYR A 57 -17.45 -2.25 -0.64
N LEU A 58 -17.40 -1.81 0.62
CA LEU A 58 -16.16 -1.84 1.41
C LEU A 58 -15.55 -3.24 1.47
N THR A 59 -16.38 -4.25 1.77
CA THR A 59 -15.92 -5.64 1.89
C THR A 59 -15.34 -6.14 0.56
N TRP A 60 -15.98 -5.79 -0.56
CA TRP A 60 -15.48 -6.07 -1.91
C TRP A 60 -14.17 -5.35 -2.21
N ALA A 61 -14.11 -4.04 -1.95
CA ALA A 61 -12.95 -3.20 -2.23
C ALA A 61 -11.71 -3.69 -1.47
N VAL A 62 -11.86 -4.09 -0.19
CA VAL A 62 -10.77 -4.65 0.62
C VAL A 62 -10.32 -6.01 0.10
N PHE A 63 -11.25 -6.90 -0.25
CA PHE A 63 -10.92 -8.18 -0.88
C PHE A 63 -10.10 -7.97 -2.16
N ALA A 64 -10.60 -7.11 -3.06
CA ALA A 64 -9.96 -6.79 -4.32
C ALA A 64 -8.59 -6.15 -4.12
N ALA A 65 -8.46 -5.24 -3.15
CA ALA A 65 -7.20 -4.62 -2.79
C ALA A 65 -6.15 -5.65 -2.38
N LEU A 66 -6.48 -6.55 -1.43
CA LEU A 66 -5.57 -7.62 -1.00
C LEU A 66 -5.18 -8.56 -2.14
N ALA A 67 -6.15 -8.96 -2.96
CA ALA A 67 -5.91 -9.85 -4.08
C ALA A 67 -4.98 -9.22 -5.12
N VAL A 68 -5.27 -7.98 -5.52
CA VAL A 68 -4.45 -7.22 -6.48
C VAL A 68 -3.06 -6.96 -5.92
N SER A 69 -2.94 -6.47 -4.68
CA SER A 69 -1.66 -6.25 -4.00
C SER A 69 -0.82 -7.53 -3.90
N GLY A 70 -1.45 -8.67 -3.63
CA GLY A 70 -0.78 -9.97 -3.63
C GLY A 70 -0.24 -10.36 -4.99
N PHE A 71 -1.07 -10.29 -6.03
CA PHE A 71 -0.68 -10.61 -7.39
C PHE A 71 0.45 -9.70 -7.90
N THR A 72 0.33 -8.39 -7.69
CA THR A 72 1.32 -7.42 -8.16
C THR A 72 2.62 -7.53 -7.38
N THR A 73 2.57 -7.85 -6.08
CA THR A 73 3.77 -8.15 -5.28
C THR A 73 4.52 -9.35 -5.83
N VAL A 74 3.82 -10.42 -6.24
CA VAL A 74 4.46 -11.58 -6.90
C VAL A 74 5.10 -11.17 -8.22
N ILE A 75 4.39 -10.42 -9.07
CA ILE A 75 4.94 -9.92 -10.35
C ILE A 75 6.18 -9.06 -10.12
N GLN A 76 6.13 -8.17 -9.12
CA GLN A 76 7.22 -7.25 -8.80
C GLN A 76 8.48 -8.01 -8.38
N ALA A 77 8.31 -9.10 -7.61
CA ALA A 77 9.40 -9.94 -7.14
C ALA A 77 9.93 -10.92 -8.21
N VAL A 78 9.07 -11.60 -8.96
CA VAL A 78 9.47 -12.66 -9.91
C VAL A 78 9.96 -12.09 -11.24
N ARG A 79 9.48 -10.90 -11.61
CA ARG A 79 9.73 -10.23 -12.90
C ARG A 79 9.31 -11.07 -14.11
N VAL A 80 8.16 -10.72 -14.67
CA VAL A 80 7.61 -11.34 -15.89
C VAL A 80 8.00 -10.49 -17.11
N GLY A 81 9.10 -10.86 -17.77
CA GLY A 81 9.62 -10.14 -18.93
C GLY A 81 10.10 -8.73 -18.57
N ARG A 82 9.44 -7.70 -19.13
CA ARG A 82 9.74 -6.29 -18.83
C ARG A 82 8.97 -5.75 -17.62
N VAL A 83 8.04 -6.52 -17.06
CA VAL A 83 7.21 -6.12 -15.91
C VAL A 83 7.79 -6.72 -14.64
N GLY A 84 7.98 -5.89 -13.62
CA GLY A 84 8.56 -6.28 -12.35
C GLY A 84 9.99 -5.78 -12.16
N SER A 85 10.32 -5.44 -10.92
CA SER A 85 11.67 -4.98 -10.55
C SER A 85 12.66 -6.13 -10.38
N GLY A 86 12.20 -7.30 -9.95
CA GLY A 86 13.06 -8.42 -9.53
C GLY A 86 13.61 -8.24 -8.11
N TYR A 87 13.08 -7.29 -7.35
CA TYR A 87 13.42 -6.99 -5.96
C TYR A 87 12.19 -7.21 -5.07
N PRO A 88 12.35 -7.40 -3.75
CA PRO A 88 11.24 -7.54 -2.81
C PRO A 88 10.58 -6.17 -2.53
N LEU A 89 10.10 -5.51 -3.58
CA LEU A 89 9.24 -4.33 -3.48
C LEU A 89 7.81 -4.81 -3.31
N LEU A 90 7.27 -4.64 -2.11
CA LEU A 90 5.92 -5.05 -1.78
C LEU A 90 4.94 -3.99 -2.31
N MET A 91 3.81 -4.45 -2.82
CA MET A 91 2.79 -3.62 -3.45
C MET A 91 1.57 -3.58 -2.53
N GLY A 92 0.92 -2.43 -2.42
CA GLY A 92 -0.25 -2.22 -1.57
C GLY A 92 -1.06 -1.02 -2.01
N THR A 93 -2.26 -0.84 -1.47
CA THR A 93 -3.09 0.34 -1.76
C THR A 93 -2.37 1.63 -1.39
N SER A 94 -2.48 2.64 -2.26
CA SER A 94 -1.73 3.88 -2.16
C SER A 94 -2.47 4.96 -1.37
N GLY A 95 -1.82 5.50 -0.34
CA GLY A 95 -2.31 6.66 0.39
C GLY A 95 -2.42 7.93 -0.48
N ALA A 96 -1.61 8.04 -1.54
CA ALA A 96 -1.61 9.19 -2.44
C ALA A 96 -2.96 9.41 -3.13
N PHE A 97 -3.73 8.33 -3.32
CA PHE A 97 -5.02 8.37 -4.00
C PHE A 97 -6.20 8.58 -3.04
N ILE A 98 -5.99 8.70 -1.73
CA ILE A 98 -7.10 8.81 -0.76
C ILE A 98 -8.01 9.98 -1.11
N ALA A 99 -7.47 11.20 -1.21
CA ALA A 99 -8.29 12.40 -1.43
C ALA A 99 -9.10 12.32 -2.74
N VAL A 100 -8.44 11.99 -3.86
CA VAL A 100 -9.11 11.91 -5.17
C VAL A 100 -10.11 10.76 -5.26
N SER A 101 -9.85 9.64 -4.57
CA SER A 101 -10.76 8.49 -4.56
C SER A 101 -12.00 8.76 -3.71
N VAL A 102 -11.87 9.48 -2.58
CA VAL A 102 -13.01 9.91 -1.78
C VAL A 102 -13.94 10.79 -2.61
N THR A 103 -13.39 11.77 -3.33
CA THR A 103 -14.19 12.63 -4.22
C THR A 103 -14.84 11.85 -5.35
N ALA A 104 -14.10 10.94 -6.00
CA ALA A 104 -14.65 10.12 -7.08
C ALA A 104 -15.81 9.23 -6.62
N LEU A 105 -15.69 8.61 -5.43
CA LEU A 105 -16.78 7.83 -4.85
C LEU A 105 -17.98 8.71 -4.48
N ALA A 106 -17.75 9.84 -3.81
CA ALA A 106 -18.84 10.71 -3.37
C ALA A 106 -19.62 11.34 -4.53
N GLU A 107 -18.96 11.66 -5.65
CA GLU A 107 -19.60 12.33 -6.81
C GLU A 107 -20.07 11.37 -7.90
N GLY A 108 -19.42 10.22 -8.07
CA GLY A 108 -19.65 9.30 -9.19
C GLY A 108 -19.75 7.83 -8.82
N GLY A 109 -19.58 7.48 -7.54
CA GLY A 109 -19.69 6.13 -7.04
C GLY A 109 -18.54 5.18 -7.44
N PRO A 110 -18.63 3.92 -7.00
CA PRO A 110 -17.61 2.90 -7.22
C PRO A 110 -17.25 2.61 -8.70
N ALA A 111 -18.25 2.66 -9.59
CA ALA A 111 -18.06 2.37 -11.00
C ALA A 111 -17.25 3.46 -11.72
N MET A 112 -17.40 4.73 -11.31
CA MET A 112 -16.60 5.84 -11.83
C MET A 112 -15.15 5.78 -11.32
N LEU A 113 -14.96 5.45 -10.04
CA LEU A 113 -13.62 5.20 -9.49
C LEU A 113 -12.90 4.13 -10.33
N ALA A 114 -13.55 2.99 -10.57
CA ALA A 114 -13.01 1.91 -11.38
C ALA A 114 -12.52 2.40 -12.75
N THR A 115 -13.36 3.15 -13.48
CA THR A 115 -13.01 3.68 -14.81
C THR A 115 -11.87 4.71 -14.74
N LEU A 116 -11.89 5.64 -13.78
CA LEU A 116 -10.83 6.64 -13.61
C LEU A 116 -9.47 5.99 -13.37
N VAL A 117 -9.44 4.94 -12.54
CA VAL A 117 -8.23 4.17 -12.23
C VAL A 117 -7.73 3.40 -13.45
N ILE A 118 -8.62 2.79 -14.25
CA ILE A 118 -8.23 2.15 -15.50
C ILE A 118 -7.56 3.16 -16.43
N ILE A 119 -8.20 4.29 -16.70
CA ILE A 119 -7.67 5.28 -17.64
C ILE A 119 -6.35 5.89 -17.12
N SER A 120 -6.25 6.16 -15.82
CA SER A 120 -5.00 6.66 -15.24
C SER A 120 -3.88 5.62 -15.30
N SER A 121 -4.18 4.33 -15.16
CA SER A 121 -3.18 3.25 -15.31
C SER A 121 -2.61 3.17 -16.74
N LEU A 122 -3.41 3.46 -17.76
CA LEU A 122 -2.93 3.52 -19.15
C LEU A 122 -1.88 4.63 -19.34
N PHE A 123 -2.07 5.77 -18.69
CA PHE A 123 -1.07 6.82 -18.63
C PHE A 123 0.22 6.35 -17.93
N GLN A 124 0.11 5.55 -16.87
CA GLN A 124 1.26 4.99 -16.18
C GLN A 124 2.08 4.03 -17.05
N PHE A 125 1.43 3.22 -17.90
CA PHE A 125 2.15 2.39 -18.87
C PHE A 125 2.94 3.23 -19.87
N ALA A 126 2.34 4.30 -20.40
CA ALA A 126 3.04 5.23 -21.29
C ALA A 126 4.24 5.88 -20.59
N LEU A 127 4.10 6.23 -19.31
CA LEU A 127 5.17 6.77 -18.46
C LEU A 127 6.30 5.75 -18.24
N SER A 128 5.97 4.48 -17.97
CA SER A 128 6.94 3.40 -17.83
C SER A 128 7.78 3.25 -19.11
N GLU A 129 7.15 3.26 -20.28
CA GLU A 129 7.87 3.15 -21.56
C GLU A 129 8.81 4.34 -21.82
N HIS A 130 8.38 5.55 -21.45
CA HIS A 130 9.09 6.80 -21.69
C HIS A 130 9.85 7.34 -20.47
N LEU A 131 10.24 6.45 -19.54
CA LEU A 131 10.87 6.81 -18.26
C LEU A 131 12.06 7.78 -18.40
N ALA A 132 12.85 7.66 -19.48
CA ALA A 132 14.00 8.51 -19.75
C ALA A 132 13.63 10.00 -19.91
N LEU A 133 12.44 10.30 -20.44
CA LEU A 133 11.93 11.66 -20.60
C LEU A 133 11.67 12.33 -19.24
N PHE A 134 11.16 11.55 -18.29
CA PHE A 134 10.72 12.03 -16.98
C PHE A 134 11.79 12.00 -15.90
N ARG A 135 12.96 11.38 -16.15
CA ARG A 135 14.09 11.34 -15.20
C ARG A 135 14.53 12.71 -14.69
N ARG A 136 14.37 13.79 -15.48
CA ARG A 136 14.73 15.15 -15.06
C ARG A 136 13.81 15.72 -13.98
N LEU A 137 12.57 15.23 -13.89
CA LEU A 137 11.59 15.65 -12.89
C LEU A 137 11.79 14.91 -11.54
N ILE A 138 12.42 13.74 -11.58
CA ILE A 138 12.59 12.87 -10.43
C ILE A 138 13.89 13.23 -9.71
N THR A 139 13.85 14.32 -8.94
CA THR A 139 14.92 14.68 -8.00
C THR A 139 14.54 14.25 -6.58
N PRO A 140 15.53 13.98 -5.69
CA PRO A 140 15.23 13.67 -4.29
C PRO A 140 14.37 14.74 -3.61
N ALA A 141 14.56 16.01 -4.00
CA ALA A 141 13.75 17.12 -3.50
C ALA A 141 12.28 17.01 -3.93
N VAL A 142 12.00 16.67 -5.19
CA VAL A 142 10.64 16.46 -5.69
C VAL A 142 9.99 15.25 -5.02
N ALA A 143 10.68 14.11 -4.97
CA ALA A 143 10.16 12.90 -4.34
C ALA A 143 9.81 13.13 -2.85
N GLY A 144 10.73 13.74 -2.08
CA GLY A 144 10.48 14.07 -0.67
C GLY A 144 9.34 15.07 -0.48
N THR A 145 9.25 16.11 -1.32
CA THR A 145 8.16 17.09 -1.25
C THR A 145 6.81 16.45 -1.53
N VAL A 146 6.74 15.56 -2.53
CA VAL A 146 5.52 14.82 -2.88
C VAL A 146 5.05 13.94 -1.73
N ILE A 147 5.96 13.16 -1.10
CA ILE A 147 5.64 12.31 0.05
C ILE A 147 5.11 13.14 1.24
N MET A 148 5.70 14.31 1.50
CA MET A 148 5.20 15.23 2.53
C MET A 148 3.80 15.75 2.20
N LEU A 149 3.57 16.16 0.94
CA LEU A 149 2.27 16.69 0.52
C LEU A 149 1.16 15.64 0.58
N ILE A 150 1.44 14.37 0.21
CA ILE A 150 0.47 13.27 0.39
C ILE A 150 -0.02 13.22 1.84
N SER A 151 0.90 13.26 2.80
CA SER A 151 0.55 13.23 4.23
C SER A 151 -0.28 14.44 4.66
N VAL A 152 0.07 15.65 4.19
CA VAL A 152 -0.69 16.87 4.47
C VAL A 152 -2.11 16.82 3.88
N THR A 153 -2.28 16.26 2.68
CA THR A 153 -3.60 16.14 2.03
C THR A 153 -4.53 15.14 2.68
N ILE A 154 -4.00 14.11 3.37
CA ILE A 154 -4.80 13.10 4.08
C ILE A 154 -5.26 13.62 5.45
N MET A 155 -4.52 14.55 6.05
CA MET A 155 -4.76 15.02 7.41
C MET A 155 -6.18 15.57 7.65
N PRO A 156 -6.79 16.37 6.76
CA PRO A 156 -8.18 16.80 6.91
C PRO A 156 -9.17 15.63 6.97
N ILE A 157 -8.97 14.61 6.11
CA ILE A 157 -9.83 13.42 6.07
C ILE A 157 -9.71 12.65 7.38
N ALA A 158 -8.49 12.48 7.88
CA ALA A 158 -8.25 11.81 9.17
C ALA A 158 -8.90 12.55 10.35
N PHE A 159 -8.84 13.89 10.38
CA PHE A 159 -9.50 14.69 11.42
C PHE A 159 -11.02 14.67 11.32
N ASP A 160 -11.57 14.69 10.09
CA ASP A 160 -13.01 14.59 9.88
C ASP A 160 -13.55 13.24 10.40
N MET A 161 -12.83 12.14 10.15
CA MET A 161 -13.18 10.82 10.68
C MET A 161 -13.25 10.74 12.21
N LEU A 162 -12.52 11.60 12.95
CA LEU A 162 -12.63 11.65 14.43
C LEU A 162 -13.98 12.21 14.89
N THR A 163 -14.71 12.91 14.02
CA THR A 163 -16.05 13.42 14.30
C THR A 163 -17.14 12.40 13.94
N GLN A 164 -16.83 11.42 13.10
CA GLN A 164 -17.74 10.39 12.61
C GLN A 164 -17.78 9.18 13.55
N VAL A 165 -18.19 9.38 14.81
CA VAL A 165 -18.34 8.32 15.82
C VAL A 165 -19.79 7.83 15.91
N PRO A 166 -20.03 6.54 16.23
CA PRO A 166 -21.38 6.02 16.41
C PRO A 166 -22.22 6.83 17.41
N ALA A 167 -23.53 6.92 17.17
CA ALA A 167 -24.43 7.63 18.06
C ALA A 167 -24.41 7.04 19.48
N GLY A 168 -24.32 7.90 20.50
CA GLY A 168 -24.22 7.48 21.91
C GLY A 168 -22.79 7.25 22.42
N THR A 169 -21.78 7.42 21.56
CA THR A 169 -20.37 7.34 21.95
C THR A 169 -19.99 8.49 22.90
N PRO A 170 -19.27 8.22 24.02
CA PRO A 170 -18.74 9.28 24.86
C PRO A 170 -17.86 10.25 24.07
N ALA A 171 -18.02 11.56 24.27
CA ALA A 171 -17.25 12.58 23.54
C ALA A 171 -15.72 12.44 23.69
N ALA A 172 -15.27 11.81 24.77
CA ALA A 172 -13.86 11.54 25.02
C ALA A 172 -13.31 10.35 24.21
N ALA A 173 -14.15 9.47 23.65
CA ALA A 173 -13.70 8.21 23.07
C ALA A 173 -12.84 8.41 21.81
N ALA A 174 -13.33 9.18 20.84
CA ALA A 174 -12.59 9.48 19.61
C ALA A 174 -11.22 10.16 19.88
N PRO A 175 -11.15 11.28 20.63
CA PRO A 175 -9.85 11.90 20.93
C PRO A 175 -8.96 11.02 21.80
N ALA A 176 -9.50 10.24 22.74
CA ALA A 176 -8.71 9.29 23.53
C ALA A 176 -8.07 8.22 22.64
N CYS A 177 -8.84 7.61 21.72
CA CYS A 177 -8.33 6.61 20.78
C CYS A 177 -7.26 7.23 19.87
N ALA A 178 -7.50 8.42 19.32
CA ALA A 178 -6.55 9.09 18.43
C ALA A 178 -5.24 9.45 19.14
N ILE A 179 -5.32 10.11 20.30
CA ILE A 179 -4.15 10.54 21.08
C ILE A 179 -3.35 9.33 21.55
N THR A 180 -4.01 8.30 22.06
CA THR A 180 -3.32 7.08 22.54
C THR A 180 -2.65 6.33 21.40
N THR A 181 -3.32 6.17 20.25
CA THR A 181 -2.74 5.57 19.04
C THR A 181 -1.51 6.34 18.58
N PHE A 182 -1.64 7.66 18.46
CA PHE A 182 -0.57 8.52 17.98
C PHE A 182 0.61 8.56 18.94
N ALA A 183 0.35 8.74 20.24
CA ALA A 183 1.38 8.77 21.27
C ALA A 183 2.11 7.43 21.38
N ALA A 184 1.39 6.30 21.36
CA ALA A 184 1.99 4.97 21.39
C ALA A 184 2.87 4.73 20.15
N THR A 185 2.39 5.13 18.97
CA THR A 185 3.17 5.04 17.73
C THR A 185 4.45 5.87 17.82
N LEU A 186 4.37 7.13 18.28
CA LEU A 186 5.55 7.99 18.43
C LEU A 186 6.55 7.44 19.44
N VAL A 187 6.07 7.01 20.62
CA VAL A 187 6.94 6.41 21.65
C VAL A 187 7.67 5.21 21.09
N LEU A 188 6.97 4.31 20.37
CA LEU A 188 7.62 3.16 19.75
C LEU A 188 8.60 3.58 18.64
N ILE A 189 8.28 4.57 17.81
CA ILE A 189 9.21 5.06 16.76
C ILE A 189 10.50 5.64 17.36
N PHE A 190 10.41 6.37 18.48
CA PHE A 190 11.57 7.03 19.10
C PHE A 190 12.35 6.13 20.05
N CYS A 191 11.69 5.19 20.74
CA CYS A 191 12.32 4.36 21.76
C CYS A 191 12.69 2.95 21.26
N ALA A 192 12.00 2.41 20.25
CA ALA A 192 12.31 1.08 19.73
C ALA A 192 13.49 1.11 18.75
N THR A 193 14.21 -0.03 18.67
CA THR A 193 15.34 -0.20 17.75
C THR A 193 15.13 -1.40 16.84
N GLY A 194 15.81 -1.39 15.69
CA GLY A 194 15.78 -2.48 14.71
C GLY A 194 14.37 -2.81 14.22
N VAL A 195 14.04 -4.10 14.21
CA VAL A 195 12.76 -4.61 13.70
C VAL A 195 11.54 -4.07 14.48
N LEU A 196 11.65 -3.87 15.79
CA LEU A 196 10.51 -3.41 16.60
C LEU A 196 10.02 -2.02 16.17
N ARG A 197 10.92 -1.17 15.66
CA ARG A 197 10.57 0.15 15.11
C ARG A 197 9.65 0.05 13.89
N LEU A 198 9.77 -1.01 13.08
CA LEU A 198 8.90 -1.24 11.92
C LEU A 198 7.48 -1.60 12.34
N TRP A 199 7.32 -2.26 13.50
CA TRP A 199 6.01 -2.61 14.06
C TRP A 199 5.30 -1.44 14.76
N ALA A 200 5.97 -0.29 14.93
CA ALA A 200 5.44 0.82 15.71
C ALA A 200 4.06 1.31 15.25
N PRO A 201 3.77 1.52 13.94
CA PRO A 201 2.44 1.93 13.49
C PRO A 201 1.37 0.89 13.81
N MET A 202 1.67 -0.39 13.59
CA MET A 202 0.73 -1.49 13.81
C MET A 202 0.44 -1.70 15.30
N LEU A 203 1.46 -1.67 16.16
CA LEU A 203 1.30 -1.74 17.61
C LEU A 203 0.57 -0.52 18.17
N GLY A 204 0.82 0.67 17.61
CA GLY A 204 0.08 1.88 17.95
C GLY A 204 -1.41 1.75 17.67
N VAL A 205 -1.78 1.27 16.47
CA VAL A 205 -3.19 0.99 16.12
C VAL A 205 -3.78 -0.06 17.07
N LEU A 206 -3.08 -1.14 17.38
CA LEU A 206 -3.57 -2.15 18.33
C LEU A 206 -3.85 -1.57 19.72
N ILE A 207 -2.97 -0.71 20.23
CA ILE A 207 -3.18 0.00 21.52
C ILE A 207 -4.42 0.91 21.42
N GLY A 208 -4.59 1.62 20.31
CA GLY A 208 -5.78 2.41 20.02
C GLY A 208 -7.06 1.56 20.03
N CYS A 209 -7.05 0.41 19.38
CA CYS A 209 -8.17 -0.54 19.36
C CYS A 209 -8.53 -1.06 20.76
N PHE A 210 -7.55 -1.30 21.64
CA PHE A 210 -7.83 -1.68 23.04
C PHE A 210 -8.53 -0.56 23.81
N VAL A 211 -8.14 0.70 23.58
CA VAL A 211 -8.83 1.85 24.16
C VAL A 211 -10.25 1.95 23.60
N ALA A 212 -10.43 1.78 22.29
CA ALA A 212 -11.74 1.78 21.64
C ALA A 212 -12.65 0.67 22.18
N ALA A 213 -12.11 -0.52 22.42
CA ALA A 213 -12.83 -1.63 23.05
C ALA A 213 -13.29 -1.30 24.48
N GLY A 214 -12.49 -0.54 25.24
CA GLY A 214 -12.88 -0.03 26.56
C GLY A 214 -14.06 0.94 26.52
N PHE A 215 -14.27 1.63 25.38
CA PHE A 215 -15.45 2.47 25.13
C PHE A 215 -16.61 1.71 24.46
N GLY A 216 -16.48 0.40 24.22
CA GLY A 216 -17.50 -0.41 23.55
C GLY A 216 -17.65 -0.13 22.06
N LEU A 217 -16.62 0.46 21.42
CA LEU A 217 -16.64 0.82 20.00
C LEU A 217 -16.21 -0.31 19.06
N TYR A 218 -15.67 -1.40 19.61
CA TYR A 218 -15.15 -2.52 18.82
C TYR A 218 -16.22 -3.60 18.66
N ASP A 219 -16.65 -3.86 17.42
CA ASP A 219 -17.69 -4.84 17.14
C ASP A 219 -17.12 -6.27 17.04
N VAL A 220 -17.02 -6.92 18.20
CA VAL A 220 -16.54 -8.31 18.28
C VAL A 220 -17.45 -9.29 17.53
N ASN A 221 -18.76 -9.02 17.47
CA ASN A 221 -19.71 -9.95 16.84
C ASN A 221 -19.46 -10.04 15.34
N ARG A 222 -19.16 -8.90 14.70
CA ARG A 222 -18.75 -8.84 13.29
C ARG A 222 -17.56 -9.77 12.97
N VAL A 223 -16.61 -9.92 13.90
CA VAL A 223 -15.44 -10.81 13.74
C VAL A 223 -15.82 -12.27 13.99
N LEU A 224 -16.74 -12.55 14.92
CA LEU A 224 -17.15 -13.92 15.27
C LEU A 224 -18.04 -14.55 14.20
N GLU A 225 -18.91 -13.76 13.57
CA GLU A 225 -19.83 -14.19 12.52
C GLU A 225 -19.14 -14.37 11.16
N ALA A 226 -17.99 -13.72 10.97
CA ALA A 226 -17.21 -13.84 9.74
C ALA A 226 -16.65 -15.26 9.56
N SER A 227 -16.85 -15.80 8.35
CA SER A 227 -16.31 -17.11 7.97
C SER A 227 -14.78 -17.08 7.91
N TRP A 228 -14.15 -18.19 8.29
CA TRP A 228 -12.69 -18.34 8.20
C TRP A 228 -12.20 -18.33 6.76
N ILE A 229 -12.94 -18.96 5.85
CA ILE A 229 -12.67 -18.98 4.42
C ILE A 229 -13.96 -18.59 3.71
N GLY A 230 -13.87 -17.66 2.75
CA GLY A 230 -15.03 -17.22 1.99
C GLY A 230 -14.62 -16.60 0.66
N LEU A 231 -15.50 -16.74 -0.33
CA LEU A 231 -15.41 -16.01 -1.59
C LEU A 231 -16.16 -14.68 -1.43
N PRO A 232 -15.69 -13.59 -2.06
CA PRO A 232 -16.41 -12.33 -2.06
C PRO A 232 -17.73 -12.50 -2.83
N ASP A 233 -18.74 -11.73 -2.45
CA ASP A 233 -20.00 -11.69 -3.20
C ASP A 233 -19.77 -10.97 -4.54
N VAL A 234 -19.87 -11.71 -5.63
CA VAL A 234 -19.69 -11.20 -7.00
C VAL A 234 -20.70 -10.09 -7.32
N GLY A 235 -21.87 -10.08 -6.68
CA GLY A 235 -22.85 -8.99 -6.82
C GLY A 235 -22.40 -7.65 -6.25
N SER A 236 -21.32 -7.64 -5.44
CA SER A 236 -20.73 -6.41 -4.87
C SER A 236 -19.71 -5.76 -5.81
N TRP A 237 -19.38 -6.40 -6.94
CA TRP A 237 -18.50 -5.81 -7.95
C TRP A 237 -19.19 -4.60 -8.59
N PRO A 238 -18.55 -3.41 -8.56
CA PRO A 238 -19.22 -2.18 -8.93
C PRO A 238 -19.43 -1.98 -10.44
N GLY A 239 -18.79 -2.79 -11.28
CA GLY A 239 -18.80 -2.60 -12.72
C GLY A 239 -18.01 -1.36 -13.16
N PHE A 240 -18.35 -0.83 -14.33
CA PHE A 240 -17.69 0.34 -14.93
C PHE A 240 -18.71 1.40 -15.30
N ASP A 241 -18.40 2.65 -15.00
CA ASP A 241 -19.11 3.79 -15.55
C ASP A 241 -18.42 4.20 -16.85
N LEU A 242 -19.14 4.07 -17.97
CA LEU A 242 -18.66 4.48 -19.30
C LEU A 242 -19.31 5.79 -19.75
N GLU A 243 -20.02 6.46 -18.85
CA GLU A 243 -20.56 7.80 -19.07
C GLU A 243 -19.46 8.82 -18.80
N PHE A 244 -18.80 9.26 -19.87
CA PHE A 244 -17.75 10.29 -19.81
C PHE A 244 -18.34 11.69 -19.61
N GLY A 245 -19.05 11.88 -18.49
CA GLY A 245 -19.70 13.12 -18.09
C GLY A 245 -18.75 14.18 -17.52
N ILE A 246 -19.30 15.32 -17.11
CA ILE A 246 -18.52 16.47 -16.61
C ILE A 246 -17.66 16.08 -15.40
N VAL A 247 -18.25 15.34 -14.44
CA VAL A 247 -17.56 14.88 -13.22
C VAL A 247 -16.31 14.06 -13.58
N PHE A 248 -16.45 13.09 -14.49
CA PHE A 248 -15.32 12.28 -14.97
C PHE A 248 -14.20 13.15 -15.54
N TRP A 249 -14.51 14.08 -16.44
CA TRP A 249 -13.51 14.94 -17.07
C TRP A 249 -12.86 15.93 -16.09
N THR A 250 -13.55 16.33 -15.02
CA THR A 250 -12.99 17.17 -13.96
C THR A 250 -12.03 16.39 -13.06
N LEU A 251 -12.31 15.12 -12.76
CA LEU A 251 -11.50 14.29 -11.88
C LEU A 251 -10.32 13.61 -12.59
N LEU A 252 -10.44 13.31 -13.89
CA LEU A 252 -9.41 12.62 -14.66
C LEU A 252 -8.01 13.28 -14.58
N PRO A 253 -7.85 14.62 -14.72
CA PRO A 253 -6.55 15.25 -14.56
C PRO A 253 -5.94 14.99 -13.17
N ALA A 254 -6.74 15.04 -12.10
CA ALA A 254 -6.25 14.77 -10.75
C ALA A 254 -5.74 13.33 -10.62
N PHE A 255 -6.47 12.35 -11.16
CA PHE A 255 -6.02 10.95 -11.19
C PHE A 255 -4.73 10.76 -12.00
N ILE A 256 -4.58 11.43 -13.15
CA ILE A 256 -3.34 11.41 -13.95
C ILE A 256 -2.17 12.00 -13.17
N PHE A 257 -2.38 13.15 -12.50
CA PHE A 257 -1.34 13.79 -11.68
C PHE A 257 -0.92 12.94 -10.49
N VAL A 258 -1.89 12.34 -9.76
CA VAL A 258 -1.59 11.46 -8.64
C VAL A 258 -0.90 10.17 -9.13
N THR A 259 -1.26 9.67 -10.31
CA THR A 259 -0.56 8.53 -10.94
C THR A 259 0.88 8.87 -11.31
N LEU A 260 1.15 10.08 -11.81
CA LEU A 260 2.51 10.56 -12.04
C LEU A 260 3.30 10.60 -10.71
N VAL A 261 2.67 11.10 -9.64
CA VAL A 261 3.23 11.13 -8.29
C VAL A 261 3.57 9.71 -7.80
N GLY A 262 2.64 8.77 -7.90
CA GLY A 262 2.87 7.37 -7.52
C GLY A 262 3.99 6.72 -8.33
N ALA A 263 4.08 7.02 -9.63
CA ALA A 263 5.20 6.54 -10.44
C ALA A 263 6.55 7.13 -10.00
N ILE A 264 6.61 8.40 -9.58
CA ILE A 264 7.82 9.02 -9.02
C ILE A 264 8.25 8.29 -7.73
N GLU A 265 7.30 7.95 -6.86
CA GLU A 265 7.51 7.15 -5.65
C GLU A 265 8.06 5.76 -6.01
N THR A 266 7.41 5.02 -6.91
CA THR A 266 7.86 3.71 -7.40
C THR A 266 9.27 3.75 -7.98
N ILE A 267 9.63 4.82 -8.70
CA ILE A 267 10.99 5.00 -9.22
C ILE A 267 11.98 5.21 -8.08
N GLY A 268 11.65 6.07 -7.12
CA GLY A 268 12.47 6.30 -5.93
C GLY A 268 12.71 5.01 -5.16
N ASP A 269 11.65 4.23 -4.94
CA ASP A 269 11.71 2.95 -4.25
C ASP A 269 12.56 1.92 -5.00
N ALA A 270 12.36 1.80 -6.32
CA ALA A 270 13.13 0.89 -7.16
C ALA A 270 14.61 1.26 -7.25
N VAL A 271 14.96 2.53 -7.13
CA VAL A 271 16.37 2.97 -7.04
C VAL A 271 16.93 2.69 -5.64
N ALA A 272 16.15 2.96 -4.59
CA ALA A 272 16.57 2.80 -3.21
C ALA A 272 16.79 1.33 -2.84
N ILE A 273 15.89 0.42 -3.24
CA ILE A 273 16.04 -1.01 -2.97
C ILE A 273 17.33 -1.57 -3.58
N GLN A 274 17.73 -1.09 -4.76
CA GLN A 274 18.98 -1.51 -5.40
C GLN A 274 20.22 -1.13 -4.61
N LYS A 275 20.19 0.00 -3.88
CA LYS A 275 21.32 0.45 -3.06
C LYS A 275 21.50 -0.39 -1.80
N VAL A 276 20.41 -0.93 -1.25
CA VAL A 276 20.45 -1.75 -0.03
C VAL A 276 20.49 -3.26 -0.32
N ALA A 277 20.21 -3.67 -1.56
CA ALA A 277 20.08 -5.08 -1.91
C ALA A 277 21.40 -5.82 -2.18
N TRP A 278 22.49 -5.11 -2.45
CA TRP A 278 23.76 -5.71 -2.85
C TRP A 278 24.85 -5.47 -1.80
N ARG A 279 25.68 -6.50 -1.56
CA ARG A 279 26.88 -6.38 -0.71
C ARG A 279 27.87 -5.40 -1.31
N GLU A 280 28.10 -5.49 -2.61
CA GLU A 280 28.93 -4.54 -3.34
C GLU A 280 28.05 -3.46 -3.99
N PRO A 281 28.38 -2.18 -3.83
CA PRO A 281 27.71 -1.09 -4.53
C PRO A 281 27.70 -1.31 -6.04
N ARG A 282 26.51 -1.20 -6.65
CA ARG A 282 26.29 -1.32 -8.09
C ARG A 282 25.63 -0.07 -8.66
N ALA A 283 25.91 0.21 -9.93
CA ALA A 283 25.15 1.22 -10.66
C ALA A 283 23.67 0.80 -10.76
N THR A 284 22.76 1.77 -10.63
CA THR A 284 21.32 1.52 -10.75
C THR A 284 20.98 0.96 -12.13
N ASP A 285 20.37 -0.22 -12.17
CA ASP A 285 19.80 -0.79 -13.39
C ASP A 285 18.40 -0.22 -13.62
N PHE A 286 18.32 0.75 -14.52
CA PHE A 286 17.05 1.38 -14.87
C PHE A 286 16.09 0.52 -15.68
N ARG A 287 16.51 -0.65 -16.19
CA ARG A 287 15.57 -1.62 -16.79
C ARG A 287 14.68 -2.22 -15.71
N THR A 288 15.22 -2.45 -14.52
CA THR A 288 14.45 -2.92 -13.35
C THR A 288 13.55 -1.81 -12.80
N VAL A 289 14.01 -0.56 -12.81
CA VAL A 289 13.20 0.61 -12.44
C VAL A 289 12.01 0.77 -13.40
N GLN A 290 12.25 0.67 -14.70
CA GLN A 290 11.18 0.68 -15.71
C GLN A 290 10.18 -0.46 -15.45
N GLY A 291 10.68 -1.67 -15.17
CA GLY A 291 9.83 -2.80 -14.83
C GLY A 291 9.04 -2.61 -13.54
N ALA A 292 9.59 -1.90 -12.56
CA ALA A 292 8.88 -1.55 -11.32
C ALA A 292 7.66 -0.67 -11.60
N VAL A 293 7.83 0.38 -12.41
CA VAL A 293 6.73 1.28 -12.83
C VAL A 293 5.71 0.56 -13.70
N ALA A 294 6.16 -0.39 -14.55
CA ALA A 294 5.24 -1.20 -15.34
C ALA A 294 4.38 -2.13 -14.47
N ALA A 295 4.98 -2.76 -13.45
CA ALA A 295 4.23 -3.62 -12.53
C ALA A 295 3.26 -2.82 -11.66
N ASP A 296 3.65 -1.60 -11.29
CA ASP A 296 2.79 -0.65 -10.62
C ASP A 296 1.58 -0.26 -11.48
N GLY A 297 1.81 0.03 -12.77
CA GLY A 297 0.75 0.22 -13.77
C GLY A 297 -0.16 -1.00 -13.94
N VAL A 298 0.37 -2.22 -13.93
CA VAL A 298 -0.43 -3.46 -13.90
C VAL A 298 -1.28 -3.52 -12.64
N GLY A 299 -0.73 -3.13 -11.49
CA GLY A 299 -1.48 -3.08 -10.25
C GLY A 299 -2.63 -2.09 -10.31
N ASN A 300 -2.40 -0.90 -10.83
CA ASN A 300 -3.47 0.09 -11.02
C ASN A 300 -4.52 -0.37 -12.02
N LEU A 301 -4.12 -0.98 -13.13
CA LEU A 301 -5.08 -1.53 -14.09
C LEU A 301 -5.95 -2.60 -13.45
N LEU A 302 -5.35 -3.54 -12.70
CA LEU A 302 -6.08 -4.59 -12.00
C LEU A 302 -6.95 -4.04 -10.87
N SER A 303 -6.49 -3.03 -10.14
CA SER A 303 -7.30 -2.32 -9.14
C SER A 303 -8.53 -1.71 -9.79
N GLY A 304 -8.38 -1.01 -10.91
CA GLY A 304 -9.49 -0.43 -11.65
C GLY A 304 -10.45 -1.50 -12.18
N LEU A 305 -9.95 -2.58 -12.79
CA LEU A 305 -10.77 -3.70 -13.27
C LEU A 305 -11.56 -4.40 -12.14
N ALA A 306 -10.94 -4.54 -10.98
CA ALA A 306 -11.58 -5.11 -9.80
C ALA A 306 -12.50 -4.11 -9.08
N GLY A 307 -12.48 -2.83 -9.46
CA GLY A 307 -13.26 -1.78 -8.81
C GLY A 307 -12.79 -1.48 -7.39
N THR A 308 -11.47 -1.43 -7.18
CA THR A 308 -10.86 -1.03 -5.91
C THR A 308 -9.88 0.13 -6.11
N VAL A 309 -9.30 0.58 -5.02
CA VAL A 309 -8.40 1.73 -4.98
C VAL A 309 -7.03 1.43 -5.59
N PRO A 310 -6.36 2.46 -6.15
CA PRO A 310 -5.03 2.34 -6.73
C PRO A 310 -3.99 1.73 -5.79
N ASN A 311 -3.05 1.03 -6.41
CA ASN A 311 -1.93 0.31 -5.83
C ASN A 311 -0.62 1.09 -6.07
N THR A 312 0.37 0.91 -5.20
CA THR A 312 1.73 1.48 -5.31
C THR A 312 2.76 0.65 -4.54
N THR A 313 4.06 0.94 -4.72
CA THR A 313 5.12 0.33 -3.93
C THR A 313 5.12 0.85 -2.49
N TYR A 314 5.41 -0.03 -1.55
CA TYR A 314 5.56 0.34 -0.15
C TYR A 314 7.05 0.53 0.17
N SER A 315 7.46 1.76 0.46
CA SER A 315 8.84 2.08 0.86
C SER A 315 9.28 1.34 2.15
N SER A 316 8.32 0.88 2.97
CA SER A 316 8.60 0.00 4.12
C SER A 316 9.34 -1.28 3.73
N SER A 317 9.19 -1.75 2.49
CA SER A 317 9.92 -2.91 1.95
C SER A 317 11.42 -2.67 1.93
N ILE A 318 11.85 -1.44 1.66
CA ILE A 318 13.26 -1.04 1.65
C ILE A 318 13.81 -1.04 3.07
N ALA A 319 13.07 -0.44 4.01
CA ALA A 319 13.44 -0.45 5.42
C ALA A 319 13.52 -1.88 5.99
N LEU A 320 12.61 -2.77 5.56
CA LEU A 320 12.65 -4.19 5.90
C LEU A 320 13.90 -4.87 5.34
N ALA A 321 14.21 -4.69 4.06
CA ALA A 321 15.41 -5.26 3.44
C ALA A 321 16.70 -4.73 4.10
N GLU A 322 16.75 -3.45 4.43
CA GLU A 322 17.89 -2.79 5.09
C GLU A 322 18.11 -3.32 6.52
N ILE A 323 17.04 -3.42 7.32
CA ILE A 323 17.14 -3.84 8.73
C ILE A 323 17.36 -5.35 8.87
N THR A 324 16.72 -6.16 8.03
CA THR A 324 16.86 -7.64 8.10
C THR A 324 18.08 -8.14 7.34
N GLY A 325 18.61 -7.35 6.41
CA GLY A 325 19.63 -7.77 5.46
C GLY A 325 19.12 -8.74 4.39
N VAL A 326 17.81 -8.87 4.21
CA VAL A 326 17.21 -9.83 3.28
C VAL A 326 16.58 -9.10 2.11
N ALA A 327 17.31 -9.08 0.98
CA ALA A 327 16.85 -8.51 -0.28
C ALA A 327 16.43 -9.58 -1.30
N ALA A 328 16.36 -10.86 -0.90
CA ALA A 328 15.99 -11.96 -1.78
C ALA A 328 14.55 -11.85 -2.28
N ARG A 329 14.35 -11.93 -3.59
CA ARG A 329 13.03 -11.80 -4.25
C ARG A 329 12.02 -12.86 -3.82
N ARG A 330 12.48 -14.03 -3.35
CA ARG A 330 11.63 -15.11 -2.84
C ARG A 330 10.83 -14.69 -1.61
N ALA A 331 11.38 -13.81 -0.77
CA ALA A 331 10.65 -13.25 0.36
C ALA A 331 9.46 -12.41 -0.15
N GLY A 332 9.69 -11.54 -1.14
CA GLY A 332 8.63 -10.75 -1.77
C GLY A 332 7.54 -11.62 -2.40
N ALA A 333 7.92 -12.65 -3.16
CA ALA A 333 6.96 -13.59 -3.73
C ALA A 333 6.13 -14.32 -2.65
N CYS A 334 6.75 -14.71 -1.53
CA CYS A 334 6.03 -15.30 -0.39
C CYS A 334 5.02 -14.32 0.22
N VAL A 335 5.37 -13.04 0.37
CA VAL A 335 4.45 -12.00 0.85
C VAL A 335 3.25 -11.87 -0.09
N GLY A 336 3.48 -11.82 -1.40
CA GLY A 336 2.40 -11.71 -2.38
C GLY A 336 1.43 -12.91 -2.34
N VAL A 337 1.96 -14.13 -2.17
CA VAL A 337 1.13 -15.33 -1.96
C VAL A 337 0.36 -15.25 -0.64
N LEU A 338 0.96 -14.75 0.43
CA LEU A 338 0.26 -14.57 1.71
C LEU A 338 -0.87 -13.55 1.60
N PHE A 339 -0.69 -12.44 0.89
CA PHE A 339 -1.77 -11.49 0.63
C PHE A 339 -2.92 -12.10 -0.17
N LEU A 340 -2.61 -12.91 -1.19
CA LEU A 340 -3.63 -13.66 -1.94
C LEU A 340 -4.41 -14.60 -1.02
N ILE A 341 -3.72 -15.34 -0.13
CA ILE A 341 -4.38 -16.21 0.85
C ILE A 341 -5.27 -15.38 1.79
N MET A 342 -4.74 -14.28 2.33
CA MET A 342 -5.46 -13.39 3.25
C MET A 342 -6.71 -12.76 2.63
N ALA A 343 -6.72 -12.50 1.32
CA ALA A 343 -7.91 -12.02 0.63
C ALA A 343 -9.10 -12.97 0.81
N PHE A 344 -8.87 -14.28 0.85
CA PHE A 344 -9.90 -15.30 1.05
C PHE A 344 -10.17 -15.66 2.52
N LEU A 345 -9.69 -14.83 3.47
CA LEU A 345 -9.92 -14.98 4.91
C LEU A 345 -10.79 -13.83 5.44
N PRO A 346 -12.13 -13.84 5.21
CA PRO A 346 -13.03 -12.76 5.63
C PRO A 346 -12.90 -12.41 7.10
N ARG A 347 -12.68 -13.40 7.97
CA ARG A 347 -12.47 -13.17 9.40
C ARG A 347 -11.28 -12.27 9.72
N LEU A 348 -10.18 -12.36 8.97
CA LEU A 348 -9.06 -11.44 9.12
C LEU A 348 -9.43 -10.05 8.65
N ILE A 349 -10.13 -9.93 7.52
CA ILE A 349 -10.61 -8.63 7.02
C ILE A 349 -11.55 -7.98 8.05
N SER A 350 -12.51 -8.73 8.59
CA SER A 350 -13.43 -8.27 9.62
C SER A 350 -12.71 -7.83 10.90
N LEU A 351 -11.59 -8.46 11.27
CA LEU A 351 -10.78 -8.02 12.42
C LEU A 351 -10.25 -6.59 12.25
N PHE A 352 -9.87 -6.21 11.03
CA PHE A 352 -9.41 -4.86 10.71
C PHE A 352 -10.55 -3.85 10.53
N LEU A 353 -11.75 -4.31 10.18
CA LEU A 353 -12.91 -3.46 9.89
C LEU A 353 -13.88 -3.27 11.08
N ALA A 354 -13.77 -4.11 12.11
CA ALA A 354 -14.54 -4.06 13.35
C ALA A 354 -14.15 -2.89 14.26
#